data_AF-A0AAV8WS17-F1
#
_entry.id   AF-A0AAV8WS17-F1
#
_cell.length_a   1.000
_cell.length_b   1.000
_cell.length_c   1.000
_cell.angle_alpha   90.00
_cell.angle_beta   90.00
_cell.angle_gamma   90.00
#
_symmetry.space_group_name_H-M   'P 1'
#
loop_
_entity.id
_entity.type
_entity.pdbx_description
1 polymer ?
#
loop_
_entity_poly.entity_id
_entity_poly.type
_entity_poly.pdbx_seq_one_letter_code
_entity_poly.pdbx_strand_id
1 'polypeptide(L)' 'MDIILGPDEILYAVGQGALAVECRANDENTIKLLEPLYDLQTALRVTAERSFLKTLGGGM' A
#
# COMPACT_ATOMS: atom_id res chain seq x y z
N MET A 1 -8.85 -15.14 -22.06
CA MET A 1 -9.06 -15.96 -20.86
C MET A 1 -7.99 -15.53 -19.89
N ASP A 2 -8.38 -14.82 -18.85
CA ASP A 2 -7.43 -14.22 -17.91
C ASP A 2 -6.97 -15.30 -16.93
N ILE A 3 -5.67 -15.56 -16.91
CA ILE A 3 -5.04 -16.48 -15.95
C ILE A 3 -4.63 -15.62 -14.75
N ILE A 4 -5.15 -15.94 -13.57
CA ILE A 4 -4.74 -15.35 -12.30
C ILE A 4 -3.74 -16.32 -11.67
N LEU A 5 -2.53 -15.84 -11.39
CA LEU A 5 -1.48 -16.63 -10.76
C LEU A 5 -1.58 -16.53 -9.24
N GLY A 6 -1.45 -17.67 -8.55
CA GLY A 6 -1.44 -17.74 -7.10
C GLY A 6 -0.12 -17.23 -6.49
N PRO A 7 -0.12 -16.84 -5.20
CA PRO A 7 1.09 -16.41 -4.50
C PRO A 7 2.14 -17.53 -4.33
N ASP A 8 1.73 -18.79 -4.44
CA ASP A 8 2.57 -19.98 -4.48
C ASP A 8 3.31 -20.15 -5.83
N GLU A 9 2.80 -19.53 -6.90
CA GLU A 9 3.45 -19.50 -8.21
C GLU A 9 4.31 -18.24 -8.38
N ILE A 10 3.75 -17.08 -8.02
CA ILE A 10 4.43 -15.79 -8.09
C ILE A 10 3.95 -14.84 -7.00
N LEU A 11 4.88 -14.34 -6.18
CA LEU A 11 4.60 -13.28 -5.24
C LEU A 11 4.40 -11.95 -5.99
N TYR A 12 3.41 -11.19 -5.55
CA TYR A 12 3.12 -9.85 -6.06
C TYR A 12 4.18 -8.83 -5.58
N ALA A 13 4.29 -7.71 -6.28
CA ALA A 13 5.17 -6.61 -5.85
C ALA A 13 4.63 -5.93 -4.59
N VAL A 14 5.49 -5.44 -3.71
CA VAL A 14 5.07 -4.73 -2.48
C VAL A 14 4.05 -3.62 -2.79
N GLY A 15 2.88 -3.68 -2.15
CA GLY A 15 1.78 -2.75 -2.35
C GLY A 15 0.96 -2.94 -3.64
N GLN A 16 1.18 -4.01 -4.41
CA GLN A 16 0.44 -4.25 -5.66
C GLN A 16 -1.06 -4.30 -5.42
N GLY A 17 -1.81 -3.53 -6.22
CA GLY A 17 -3.27 -3.44 -6.13
C GLY A 17 -3.80 -2.45 -5.09
N ALA A 18 -2.94 -1.86 -4.26
CA ALA A 18 -3.32 -0.77 -3.37
C ALA A 18 -3.09 0.60 -4.02
N LEU A 19 -4.00 1.54 -3.74
CA LEU A 19 -3.81 2.96 -4.06
C LEU A 19 -3.51 3.74 -2.79
N ALA A 20 -2.54 4.64 -2.87
CA ALA A 20 -2.19 5.56 -1.80
C ALA A 20 -2.26 7.01 -2.34
N VAL A 21 -2.70 7.93 -1.48
CA VAL A 21 -2.74 9.36 -1.78
C VAL A 21 -1.75 10.06 -0.86
N GLU A 22 -0.76 10.74 -1.43
CA GLU A 22 0.16 11.58 -0.69
C GLU A 22 -0.40 13.01 -0.59
N CYS A 23 -0.30 13.61 0.59
CA CYS A 23 -0.64 15.00 0.82
C CYS A 23 0.31 15.64 1.83
N ARG A 24 0.23 16.97 1.98
CA ARG A 24 1.03 17.69 2.98
C ARG A 24 0.61 17.27 4.38
N ALA A 25 1.59 16.91 5.22
CA ALA A 25 1.34 16.41 6.58
C ALA A 25 0.61 17.41 7.51
N ASN A 26 0.66 18.72 7.21
CA ASN A 26 0.01 19.78 7.99
C ASN A 26 -1.26 20.35 7.33
N ASP A 27 -1.79 19.72 6.28
CA ASP A 27 -3.01 20.14 5.59
C ASP A 27 -4.23 19.36 6.12
N GLU A 28 -4.74 19.77 7.28
CA GLU A 28 -5.86 19.09 7.95
C GLU A 28 -7.13 19.01 7.09
N ASN A 29 -7.35 20.01 6.24
CA ASN A 29 -8.51 20.03 5.34
C ASN A 29 -8.42 18.89 4.33
N THR A 30 -7.25 18.72 3.71
CA THR A 30 -7.02 17.62 2.78
C THR A 30 -7.08 16.27 3.49
N ILE A 31 -6.49 16.16 4.68
CA ILE A 31 -6.52 14.91 5.47
C ILE A 31 -7.97 14.49 5.77
N LYS A 32 -8.82 15.41 6.26
CA LYS A 32 -10.24 15.14 6.53
C LYS A 32 -11.02 14.72 5.27
N LEU A 33 -10.69 15.27 4.11
CA LEU A 33 -11.30 14.86 2.84
C LEU A 33 -10.89 13.44 2.41
N LEU A 34 -9.69 12.99 2.79
CA LEU A 34 -9.17 11.68 2.44
C LEU A 34 -9.57 10.58 3.43
N GLU A 35 -9.94 10.92 4.67
CA GLU A 35 -10.36 9.97 5.71
C GLU A 35 -11.36 8.91 5.22
N PRO A 36 -12.42 9.23 4.44
CA PRO A 36 -13.37 8.23 3.97
C PRO A 36 -12.81 7.20 2.97
N LEU A 37 -11.67 7.49 2.35
CA LEU A 37 -10.99 6.60 1.40
C LEU A 37 -10.04 5.63 2.10
N TYR A 38 -9.75 5.84 3.38
CA TYR A 38 -8.78 5.06 4.13
C TYR A 38 -9.38 3.70 4.52
N ASP A 39 -8.81 2.62 3.97
CA ASP A 39 -9.05 1.26 4.43
C ASP A 39 -7.91 0.81 5.37
N LEU A 40 -8.27 0.64 6.65
CA LEU A 40 -7.35 0.19 7.69
C LEU A 40 -6.70 -1.17 7.37
N GLN A 41 -7.44 -2.12 6.81
CA GLN A 41 -6.91 -3.45 6.52
C GLN A 41 -5.85 -3.40 5.41
N THR A 42 -6.13 -2.66 4.34
CA THR A 42 -5.17 -2.44 3.26
C THR A 42 -3.94 -1.68 3.78
N ALA A 43 -4.13 -0.62 4.57
CA ALA A 43 -3.04 0.16 5.14
C ALA A 43 -2.09 -0.66 6.02
N LEU A 44 -2.62 -1.53 6.89
CA LEU A 44 -1.82 -2.41 7.73
C LEU A 44 -0.97 -3.38 6.90
N ARG A 45 -1.56 -4.00 5.87
CA ARG A 45 -0.84 -4.94 4.97
C ARG A 45 0.28 -4.24 4.21
N VAL A 46 -0.02 -3.13 3.55
CA VAL A 46 0.98 -2.36 2.78
C VAL A 46 2.09 -1.82 3.68
N THR A 47 1.76 -1.39 4.90
CA THR A 47 2.78 -0.92 5.87
C THR A 47 3.74 -2.04 6.25
N ALA A 48 3.23 -3.26 6.51
CA ALA A 48 4.08 -4.41 6.81
C ALA A 48 4.99 -4.77 5.63
N GLU A 49 4.45 -4.83 4.42
CA GLU A 49 5.21 -5.13 3.20
C GLU A 49 6.32 -4.09 2.93
N ARG A 50 5.98 -2.79 3.01
CA ARG A 50 6.96 -1.70 2.83
C ARG A 50 8.02 -1.71 3.92
N SER A 51 7.65 -1.99 5.17
CA SER A 51 8.62 -2.10 6.27
C SER A 51 9.59 -3.26 6.05
N PHE A 52 9.10 -4.41 5.59
CA PHE A 52 9.93 -5.55 5.25
C PHE A 52 10.91 -5.21 4.12
N LEU A 53 10.42 -4.65 3.00
CA LEU A 53 11.26 -4.28 1.86
C LEU A 53 12.31 -3.22 2.23
N LYS A 54 11.92 -2.20 2.98
CA LYS A 54 12.82 -1.15 3.48
C LYS A 54 13.95 -1.73 4.34
N THR A 55 13.64 -2.72 5.19
CA THR A 55 14.64 -3.40 6.03
C THR A 55 15.69 -4.12 5.20
N LEU A 56 15.30 -4.65 4.04
CA LEU A 56 16.21 -5.34 3.11
C LEU A 56 17.01 -4.38 2.21
N GLY A 57 16.85 -3.06 2.36
CA GLY A 57 17.48 -2.06 1.49
C GLY A 57 16.82 -1.95 0.11
N GLY A 58 15.64 -2.55 -0.06
CA GLY A 58 14.81 -2.35 -1.25
C GLY A 58 14.15 -0.96 -1.25
N GLY A 59 13.92 -0.43 -2.44
CA GLY A 59 13.54 0.97 -2.67
C GLY A 59 12.23 1.44 -2.02
N MET A 60 12.12 2.78 -1.93
CA MET A 60 10.87 3.50 -1.67
C MET A 60 9.96 3.51 -2.89
#